data_AF-A0A352XTS4-F1
#
_entry.id   AF-A0A352XTS4-F1
#
_cell.length_a   1.000
_cell.length_b   1.000
_cell.length_c   1.000
_cell.angle_alpha   90.00
_cell.angle_beta   90.00
_cell.angle_gamma   90.00
#
_symmetry.space_group_name_H-M   'P 1'
#
loop_
_entity.id
_entity.type
_entity.pdbx_description
1 polymer ?
#
loop_
_entity_poly.entity_id
_entity_poly.type
_entity_poly.pdbx_seq_one_letter_code
_entity_poly.pdbx_strand_id
1 'polypeptide(L)' 'MHHQLQEKISTRSLRVAVIGLGYVGLPLAITFAEAGFQVTGIDVDQQKVDQANRGESYIPDIASKTLQTLIDTKLLHFTT' A
#
# COMPACT_ATOMS: atom_id res chain seq x y z
N MET A 1 1.95 22.75 -16.46
CA MET A 1 1.19 21.96 -15.45
C MET A 1 1.68 20.51 -15.34
N HIS A 2 1.97 19.80 -16.45
CA HIS A 2 2.39 18.38 -16.40
C HIS A 2 3.80 18.10 -15.83
N HIS A 3 4.72 19.06 -15.90
CA HIS A 3 6.12 18.88 -15.46
C HIS A 3 6.24 18.50 -13.98
N GLN A 4 5.47 19.15 -13.11
CA GLN A 4 5.51 18.89 -11.66
C GLN A 4 4.99 17.50 -11.30
N LEU A 5 3.99 16.99 -12.02
CA LEU A 5 3.50 15.64 -11.77
C LEU A 5 4.52 14.59 -12.21
N GLN A 6 5.10 14.76 -13.41
CA GLN A 6 6.13 13.86 -13.93
C GLN A 6 7.35 13.80 -13.00
N GLU A 7 7.80 14.94 -12.49
CA GLU A 7 8.90 15.02 -11.52
C GLU A 7 8.57 14.29 -10.21
N LYS A 8 7.37 14.48 -9.67
CA LYS A 8 6.99 13.76 -8.44
C LYS A 8 6.81 12.25 -8.64
N ILE A 9 6.38 11.84 -9.84
CA ILE A 9 6.38 10.40 -10.22
C ILE A 9 7.82 9.89 -10.27
N SER A 10 8.72 10.55 -11.00
CA SER A 10 10.10 10.08 -11.19
C SER A 10 10.89 10.02 -9.88
N THR A 11 10.68 10.99 -8.99
CA THR A 11 11.32 11.06 -7.67
C THR A 11 10.62 10.25 -6.59
N ARG A 12 9.52 9.55 -6.91
CA ARG A 12 8.68 8.80 -5.95
C ARG A 12 8.16 9.62 -4.77
N SER A 13 8.07 10.94 -4.94
CA SER A 13 7.59 11.87 -3.91
C SER A 13 6.06 12.07 -3.91
N LEU A 14 5.35 11.46 -4.86
CA LEU A 14 3.90 11.33 -4.78
C LEU A 14 3.48 10.36 -3.68
N ARG A 15 2.33 10.65 -3.08
CA ARG A 15 1.62 9.73 -2.21
C ARG A 15 0.49 9.07 -2.98
N VAL A 16 0.32 7.78 -2.78
CA VAL A 16 -0.73 6.97 -3.42
C VAL A 16 -1.72 6.53 -2.36
N ALA A 17 -3.01 6.67 -2.64
CA ALA A 17 -4.05 6.08 -1.81
C ALA A 17 -4.79 5.02 -2.63
N VAL A 18 -4.98 3.83 -2.06
CA VAL A 18 -5.75 2.75 -2.67
C VAL A 18 -6.96 2.47 -1.80
N ILE A 19 -8.16 2.69 -2.34
CA ILE A 19 -9.44 2.51 -1.64
C ILE A 19 -10.05 1.16 -2.04
N GLY A 20 -10.36 0.35 -1.04
CA GLY A 20 -10.71 -1.06 -1.16
C GLY A 20 -9.47 -1.93 -1.19
N LEU A 21 -9.30 -2.81 -0.21
CA LEU A 21 -8.15 -3.70 -0.02
C LEU A 21 -8.55 -5.17 -0.22
N GLY A 22 -9.44 -5.41 -1.17
CA GLY A 22 -9.76 -6.77 -1.61
C GLY A 22 -8.65 -7.38 -2.47
N TYR A 23 -9.00 -8.44 -3.20
CA TYR A 23 -8.08 -9.21 -4.05
C TYR A 23 -7.29 -8.37 -5.07
N VAL A 24 -7.82 -7.24 -5.54
CA VAL A 24 -7.10 -6.34 -6.48
C VAL A 24 -6.38 -5.21 -5.75
N GLY A 25 -7.05 -4.60 -4.77
CA GLY A 25 -6.55 -3.40 -4.13
C GLY A 25 -5.33 -3.62 -3.25
N LEU A 26 -5.29 -4.72 -2.49
CA LEU A 26 -4.12 -5.03 -1.66
C LEU A 26 -2.85 -5.28 -2.53
N PRO A 27 -2.87 -6.14 -3.57
CA PRO A 27 -1.74 -6.25 -4.49
C PRO A 27 -1.35 -4.93 -5.17
N LEU A 28 -2.31 -4.08 -5.50
CA LEU A 28 -2.03 -2.78 -6.11
C LEU A 28 -1.28 -1.85 -5.14
N ALA A 29 -1.72 -1.79 -3.88
CA ALA A 29 -1.05 -1.02 -2.84
C ALA A 29 0.38 -1.51 -2.60
N ILE A 30 0.58 -2.84 -2.57
CA ILE A 30 1.90 -3.48 -2.48
C ILE A 30 2.77 -3.08 -3.67
N THR A 31 2.26 -3.21 -4.90
CA THR A 31 3.01 -2.86 -6.12
C THR A 31 3.53 -1.42 -6.11
N PHE A 32 2.70 -0.47 -5.67
CA PHE A 32 3.14 0.93 -5.54
C PHE A 32 4.18 1.13 -4.44
N ALA A 33 4.03 0.45 -3.30
CA ALA A 33 4.99 0.52 -2.21
C ALA A 33 6.34 -0.11 -2.61
N GLU A 34 6.34 -1.25 -3.30
CA GLU A 34 7.54 -1.89 -3.87
C GLU A 34 8.23 -1.01 -4.92
N ALA A 35 7.45 -0.21 -5.66
CA ALA A 35 7.98 0.79 -6.58
C ALA A 35 8.57 2.04 -5.89
N GLY A 36 8.52 2.10 -4.55
CA GLY A 36 9.12 3.14 -3.70
C GLY A 36 8.21 4.30 -3.34
N PHE A 37 6.90 4.22 -3.63
CA PHE A 37 5.96 5.26 -3.24
C PHE A 37 5.50 5.10 -1.79
N GLN A 38 5.14 6.22 -1.15
CA GLN A 38 4.38 6.17 0.11
C GLN A 38 2.92 5.88 -0.21
N VAL A 39 2.41 4.78 0.35
CA VAL A 39 1.06 4.27 0.07
C VAL A 39 0.22 4.23 1.34
N THR A 40 -1.00 4.73 1.24
CA THR A 40 -2.09 4.52 2.20
C THR A 40 -3.09 3.54 1.61
N GLY A 41 -3.21 2.35 2.20
CA GLY A 41 -4.31 1.44 1.92
C GLY A 41 -5.54 1.80 2.76
N ILE A 42 -6.72 1.83 2.15
CA ILE A 42 -7.97 2.24 2.82
C ILE A 42 -9.03 1.17 2.59
N ASP A 43 -9.65 0.65 3.64
CA ASP A 43 -10.80 -0.25 3.52
C ASP A 43 -11.81 0.01 4.66
N VAL A 44 -13.10 -0.10 4.37
CA VAL A 44 -14.17 0.09 5.36
C VAL A 44 -14.20 -1.04 6.41
N ASP A 45 -13.60 -2.18 6.08
CA ASP A 45 -13.48 -3.33 6.97
C ASP A 45 -12.29 -3.17 7.92
N GLN A 46 -12.57 -2.71 9.15
CA GLN A 46 -11.57 -2.52 10.20
C GLN A 46 -10.78 -3.81 10.49
N GLN A 47 -11.39 -4.99 10.38
CA GLN A 47 -10.71 -6.24 10.66
C GLN A 47 -9.57 -6.48 9.65
N LYS A 48 -9.82 -6.21 8.37
CA LYS A 48 -8.77 -6.28 7.34
C LYS A 48 -7.66 -5.27 7.58
N VAL A 49 -8.03 -4.03 7.93
CA VAL A 49 -7.05 -2.96 8.21
C VAL A 49 -6.16 -3.35 9.38
N ASP A 50 -6.73 -3.85 10.48
CA ASP A 50 -5.99 -4.27 11.66
C ASP A 50 -5.08 -5.45 11.37
N GLN A 51 -5.57 -6.44 10.61
CA GLN A 51 -4.79 -7.60 10.19
C GLN A 51 -3.61 -7.18 9.32
N ALA A 52 -3.86 -6.32 8.31
CA ALA A 52 -2.80 -5.81 7.45
C ALA A 52 -1.76 -4.99 8.23
N ASN A 53 -2.17 -4.14 9.17
CA ASN A 53 -1.26 -3.36 10.02
C ASN A 53 -0.38 -4.23 10.94
N ARG A 54 -0.79 -5.46 11.26
CA ARG A 54 0.06 -6.47 11.93
C ARG A 54 0.99 -7.23 10.98
N GLY A 55 1.01 -6.87 9.69
CA GLY A 55 1.76 -7.56 8.66
C GLY A 55 1.18 -8.92 8.26
N GLU A 56 -0.06 -9.22 8.67
CA GLU A 56 -0.73 -10.47 8.35
C GLU A 56 -1.50 -10.31 7.03
N SER A 57 -1.15 -11.09 6.00
CA SER A 57 -1.93 -11.12 4.77
C SER A 57 -3.18 -11.99 4.93
N TYR A 58 -4.31 -11.48 4.48
CA TYR A 58 -5.57 -12.21 4.30
C TYR A 58 -5.84 -12.58 2.83
N ILE A 59 -4.93 -12.23 1.91
CA ILE A 59 -4.99 -12.65 0.51
C ILE A 59 -4.06 -13.87 0.36
N PRO A 60 -4.58 -15.05 -0.04
CA PRO A 60 -3.80 -16.30 -0.08
C PRO A 60 -2.51 -16.21 -0.91
N ASP A 61 -2.52 -15.45 -1.99
CA ASP A 61 -1.40 -15.34 -2.93
C ASP A 61 -0.38 -14.26 -2.53
N ILE A 62 -0.59 -13.57 -1.40
CA ILE A 62 0.34 -12.59 -0.85
C ILE A 62 0.93 -13.15 0.44
N ALA A 63 2.25 -13.33 0.46
CA ALA A 63 2.95 -13.71 1.67
C ALA A 63 2.93 -12.57 2.70
N SER A 64 2.58 -12.86 3.95
CA SER A 64 2.64 -11.91 5.08
C SER A 64 4.00 -11.21 5.21
N LYS A 65 5.09 -11.91 4.88
CA LYS A 65 6.44 -11.33 4.87
C LYS A 65 6.58 -10.14 3.93
N THR A 66 5.91 -10.16 2.77
CA THR A 66 5.90 -9.03 1.83
C THR A 66 5.24 -7.81 2.46
N LEU A 67 4.07 -8.01 3.08
CA LEU A 67 3.36 -6.95 3.82
C LEU A 67 4.22 -6.38 4.95
N GLN A 68 4.75 -7.24 5.80
CA GLN A 68 5.57 -6.85 6.95
C GLN A 68 6.76 -6.00 6.52
N THR A 69 7.46 -6.40 5.46
CA THR A 69 8.62 -5.66 4.94
C THR A 69 8.25 -4.23 4.52
N LEU A 70 7.10 -4.06 3.86
CA LEU A 70 6.65 -2.75 3.37
C LEU A 70 6.13 -1.84 4.50
N ILE A 71 5.56 -2.43 5.55
CA ILE A 71 5.16 -1.73 6.78
C ILE A 71 6.40 -1.27 7.55
N ASP A 72 7.38 -2.16 7.74
CA ASP A 72 8.62 -1.87 8.47
C ASP A 72 9.42 -0.74 7.81
N THR A 73 9.45 -0.72 6.47
CA THR A 73 10.06 0.35 5.67
C THR A 73 9.22 1.64 5.63
N LYS A 74 8.03 1.64 6.22
CA LYS A 74 7.07 2.76 6.26
C LYS A 74 6.61 3.23 4.88
N LEU A 75 6.74 2.38 3.86
CA LEU A 75 6.24 2.64 2.52
C LEU A 75 4.75 2.31 2.40
N LEU A 76 4.23 1.43 3.27
CA LEU A 76 2.83 1.03 3.27
C LEU A 76 2.24 1.14 4.68
N HIS A 77 1.06 1.75 4.81
CA HIS A 77 0.24 1.74 6.02
C HIS A 77 -1.24 1.66 5.67
N PHE A 78 -2.07 1.28 6.62
CA PHE A 78 -3.50 1.04 6.39
C PHE A 78 -4.39 1.82 7.36
N THR A 79 -5.54 2.30 6.89
CA THR A 79 -6.57 2.98 7.68
C THR A 79 -7.97 2.61 7.17
N THR A 80 -9.01 2.92 7.95
CA THR A 80 -10.41 2.99 7.48
C THR A 80 -10.72 4.32 6.82
#